data_AF-A0A3D4K7Q4-F1
#
_entry.id   AF-A0A3D4K7Q4-F1
#
_cell.length_a   1.000
_cell.length_b   1.000
_cell.length_c   1.000
_cell.angle_alpha   90.00
_cell.angle_beta   90.00
_cell.angle_gamma   90.00
#
_symmetry.space_group_name_H-M   'P 1'
#
loop_
_entity.id
_entity.type
_entity.pdbx_description
1 polymer ?
#
loop_
_entity_poly.entity_id
_entity_poly.type
_entity_poly.pdbx_seq_one_letter_code
_entity_poly.pdbx_strand_id
1 'polypeptide(L)'
;MKSEISNQELKIRQLKSCFLFPVLCFLLAISCFLFSASSLAGGSLKQALAVSASGMKAESERIKVITENIANSDTTGLSPTQEPYRRKTVFFNQIIDKKTGTKLVNVKRIGVDNSDFKIVYQPNHPAADEAGYVKYPNVDRMMESMDMREAQRNYEANITAIEITKGMMDRSLDLMR
;
A
#
# COMPACT_ATOMS: atom_id res chain seq x y z
N MET A 1 -58.44 35.65 11.65
CA MET A 1 -58.00 35.91 10.26
C MET A 1 -56.75 36.83 10.15
N LYS A 2 -55.87 36.87 11.16
CA LYS A 2 -54.55 37.57 11.10
C LYS A 2 -53.37 36.62 11.32
N SER A 3 -53.61 35.42 11.86
CA SER A 3 -52.60 34.40 12.13
C SER A 3 -52.16 33.60 10.90
N GLU A 4 -53.03 33.45 9.88
CA GLU A 4 -52.71 32.69 8.67
C GLU A 4 -51.79 33.44 7.70
N ILE A 5 -51.86 34.77 7.66
CA ILE A 5 -51.03 35.61 6.78
C ILE A 5 -49.58 35.67 7.27
N SER A 6 -49.35 35.70 8.59
CA SER A 6 -47.99 35.68 9.17
C SER A 6 -47.24 34.38 8.89
N ASN A 7 -47.95 33.25 8.73
CA ASN A 7 -47.35 31.95 8.48
C ASN A 7 -46.95 31.76 7.00
N GLN A 8 -47.67 32.41 6.08
CA GLN A 8 -47.35 32.45 4.64
C GLN A 8 -46.09 33.28 4.36
N GLU A 9 -45.96 34.47 4.97
CA GLU A 9 -44.77 35.34 4.87
C GLU A 9 -43.49 34.67 5.41
N LEU A 10 -43.60 33.90 6.51
CA LEU A 10 -42.48 33.14 7.06
C LEU A 10 -42.02 32.02 6.10
N LYS A 11 -42.97 31.35 5.43
CA LYS A 11 -42.69 30.27 4.47
C LYS A 11 -41.98 30.78 3.21
N ILE A 12 -42.30 31.99 2.75
CA ILE A 12 -41.63 32.64 1.60
C ILE A 12 -40.21 33.10 1.96
N ARG A 13 -39.97 33.58 3.20
CA ARG A 13 -38.62 33.89 3.69
C ARG A 13 -37.75 32.64 3.81
N GLN A 14 -38.29 31.53 4.30
CA GLN A 14 -37.58 30.25 4.43
C GLN A 14 -37.24 29.62 3.06
N LEU A 15 -38.10 29.80 2.04
CA LEU A 15 -37.83 29.30 0.68
C LEU A 15 -36.69 30.06 -0.02
N LYS A 16 -36.59 31.39 0.19
CA LYS A 16 -35.52 32.21 -0.40
C LYS A 16 -34.14 31.90 0.18
N SER A 17 -34.04 31.58 1.46
CA SER A 17 -32.78 31.13 2.09
C SER A 17 -32.35 29.72 1.64
N CYS A 18 -33.30 28.86 1.25
CA CYS A 18 -33.02 27.49 0.82
C CYS A 18 -32.41 27.41 -0.60
N PHE A 19 -32.74 28.36 -1.48
CA PHE A 19 -32.22 28.38 -2.86
C PHE A 19 -30.91 29.18 -3.03
N LEU A 20 -30.63 30.15 -2.16
CA LEU A 20 -29.45 31.02 -2.30
C LEU A 20 -28.15 30.39 -1.74
N PHE A 21 -28.26 29.51 -0.76
CA PHE A 21 -27.12 28.82 -0.13
C PHE A 21 -26.35 27.84 -1.04
N PRO A 22 -27.00 26.97 -1.86
CA PRO A 22 -26.25 26.02 -2.69
C PRO A 22 -25.46 26.70 -3.81
N VAL A 23 -25.92 27.84 -4.34
CA VAL A 23 -25.24 28.57 -5.42
C VAL A 23 -23.98 29.28 -4.91
N LEU A 24 -24.03 29.85 -3.71
CA LEU A 24 -22.87 30.49 -3.06
C LEU A 24 -21.80 29.46 -2.66
N CYS A 25 -22.22 28.26 -2.24
CA CYS A 25 -21.33 27.15 -1.94
C CYS A 25 -20.64 26.58 -3.19
N PHE A 26 -21.33 26.56 -4.34
CA PHE A 26 -20.77 26.16 -5.64
C PHE A 26 -19.72 27.16 -6.14
N LEU A 27 -19.96 28.47 -6.00
CA LEU A 27 -18.99 29.52 -6.38
C LEU A 27 -17.73 29.50 -5.49
N LEU A 28 -17.87 29.25 -4.18
CA LEU A 28 -16.74 29.07 -3.26
C LEU A 28 -15.96 27.78 -3.57
N ALA A 29 -16.64 26.68 -3.92
CA ALA A 29 -15.98 25.43 -4.31
C ALA A 29 -15.17 25.56 -5.62
N ILE A 30 -15.68 26.32 -6.60
CA ILE A 30 -14.95 26.61 -7.86
C ILE A 30 -13.69 27.45 -7.59
N SER A 31 -13.74 28.40 -6.65
CA SER A 31 -12.56 29.19 -6.25
C SER A 31 -11.49 28.34 -5.54
N CYS A 32 -11.91 27.31 -4.79
CA CYS A 32 -11.01 26.39 -4.10
C CYS A 32 -10.34 25.40 -5.06
N PHE A 33 -10.99 25.06 -6.18
CA PHE A 33 -10.44 24.18 -7.21
C PHE A 33 -9.33 24.86 -8.04
N LEU A 34 -9.41 26.19 -8.21
CA LEU A 34 -8.38 26.96 -8.90
C LEU A 34 -7.11 27.20 -8.06
N PHE A 35 -7.21 27.17 -6.74
CA PHE A 35 -6.06 27.40 -5.85
C PHE A 35 -5.20 26.13 -5.61
N SER A 36 -5.68 24.95 -6.00
CA SER A 36 -4.92 23.68 -5.92
C SER A 36 -4.01 23.43 -7.14
N ALA A 37 -4.09 24.23 -8.20
CA ALA A 37 -3.35 23.99 -9.44
C ALA A 37 -1.94 24.62 -9.47
N SER A 38 -1.55 25.37 -8.44
CA SER A 38 -0.33 26.20 -8.43
C SER A 38 0.96 25.50 -7.96
N SER A 39 1.01 24.16 -7.80
CA SER A 39 2.25 23.46 -7.44
C SER A 39 2.91 22.63 -8.55
N LEU A 40 2.43 22.68 -9.80
CA LEU A 40 3.14 22.09 -10.94
C LEU A 40 4.26 23.02 -11.43
N ALA A 41 5.33 23.16 -10.64
CA ALA A 41 6.52 23.88 -11.06
C ALA A 41 7.79 23.11 -10.66
N GLY A 42 8.38 22.39 -11.63
CA GLY A 42 9.83 22.10 -11.67
C GLY A 42 10.41 20.86 -10.95
N GLY A 43 9.61 20.03 -10.28
CA GLY A 43 10.12 18.87 -9.50
C GLY A 43 9.85 17.46 -10.07
N SER A 44 9.03 17.33 -11.12
CA SER A 44 8.29 16.09 -11.41
C SER A 44 9.16 14.87 -11.76
N LEU A 45 10.21 15.01 -12.57
CA LEU A 45 11.04 13.85 -12.95
C LEU A 45 11.90 13.33 -11.78
N LYS A 46 12.46 14.22 -10.95
CA LYS A 46 13.22 13.81 -9.76
C LYS A 46 12.31 13.15 -8.72
N GLN A 47 11.09 13.65 -8.59
CA GLN A 47 10.07 13.06 -7.72
C GLN A 47 9.61 11.70 -8.25
N ALA A 48 9.35 11.56 -9.54
CA ALA A 48 9.00 10.28 -10.18
C ALA A 48 10.11 9.23 -9.96
N LEU A 49 11.38 9.62 -10.17
CA LEU A 49 12.53 8.78 -9.88
C LEU A 49 12.58 8.35 -8.40
N ALA A 50 12.35 9.28 -7.48
CA ALA A 50 12.34 8.99 -6.05
C ALA A 50 11.21 8.03 -5.65
N VAL A 51 10.01 8.19 -6.22
CA VAL A 51 8.87 7.29 -5.98
C VAL A 51 9.18 5.89 -6.50
N SER A 52 9.60 5.76 -7.77
CA SER A 52 9.94 4.46 -8.36
C SER A 52 11.09 3.78 -7.62
N ALA A 53 12.11 4.52 -7.20
CA ALA A 53 13.20 3.99 -6.38
C ALA A 53 12.72 3.49 -5.01
N SER A 54 11.82 4.22 -4.35
CA SER A 54 11.23 3.81 -3.07
C SER A 54 10.35 2.56 -3.21
N GLY A 55 9.55 2.48 -4.28
CA GLY A 55 8.73 1.32 -4.60
C GLY A 55 9.58 0.09 -4.91
N MET A 56 10.63 0.26 -5.73
CA MET A 56 11.59 -0.79 -6.05
C MET A 56 12.25 -1.37 -4.78
N LYS A 57 12.67 -0.50 -3.85
CA LYS A 57 13.25 -0.94 -2.58
C LYS A 57 12.24 -1.69 -1.73
N ALA A 58 11.01 -1.19 -1.63
CA ALA A 58 9.95 -1.83 -0.86
C ALA A 58 9.60 -3.22 -1.39
N GLU A 59 9.48 -3.38 -2.71
CA GLU A 59 9.19 -4.67 -3.35
C GLU A 59 10.38 -5.63 -3.26
N SER A 60 11.63 -5.14 -3.33
CA SER A 60 12.82 -5.98 -3.10
C SER A 60 12.81 -6.60 -1.70
N GLU A 61 12.44 -5.84 -0.67
CA GLU A 61 12.28 -6.37 0.69
C GLU A 61 11.11 -7.36 0.78
N ARG A 62 9.99 -7.11 0.06
CA ARG A 62 8.87 -8.07 -0.03
C ARG A 62 9.34 -9.40 -0.62
N ILE A 63 10.11 -9.38 -1.71
CA ILE A 63 10.66 -10.59 -2.34
C ILE A 63 11.57 -11.35 -1.36
N LYS A 64 12.41 -10.65 -0.59
CA LYS A 64 13.27 -11.29 0.43
C LYS A 64 12.45 -12.04 1.48
N VAL A 65 11.41 -11.40 2.02
CA VAL A 65 10.54 -12.01 3.04
C VAL A 65 9.75 -13.20 2.47
N ILE A 66 9.23 -13.08 1.25
CA ILE A 66 8.54 -14.19 0.58
C ILE A 66 9.51 -15.36 0.34
N THR A 67 10.75 -15.08 -0.06
CA THR A 67 11.78 -16.10 -0.24
C THR A 67 12.08 -16.83 1.07
N GLU A 68 12.15 -16.09 2.18
CA GLU A 68 12.33 -16.67 3.51
C GLU A 68 11.14 -17.57 3.90
N ASN A 69 9.91 -17.15 3.61
CA ASN A 69 8.72 -17.96 3.84
C ASN A 69 8.72 -19.25 3.00
N ILE A 70 9.05 -19.16 1.71
CA ILE A 70 9.13 -20.33 0.83
C ILE A 70 10.21 -21.30 1.29
N ALA A 71 11.40 -20.80 1.66
CA ALA A 71 12.50 -21.63 2.13
C ALA A 71 12.14 -22.40 3.42
N ASN A 72 11.38 -21.77 4.33
CA ASN A 72 10.97 -22.38 5.58
C ASN A 72 9.57 -23.01 5.54
N SER A 73 8.94 -23.14 4.37
CA SER A 73 7.57 -23.68 4.25
C SER A 73 7.47 -25.16 4.63
N ASP A 74 8.53 -25.94 4.38
CA ASP A 74 8.57 -27.38 4.68
C ASP A 74 9.35 -27.70 5.96
N THR A 75 9.86 -26.69 6.68
CA THR A 75 10.68 -26.93 7.87
C THR A 75 9.81 -27.26 9.07
N THR A 76 9.90 -28.50 9.54
CA THR A 76 9.30 -28.95 10.80
C THR A 76 10.21 -28.60 11.98
N GLY A 77 9.67 -28.59 13.20
CA GLY A 77 10.50 -28.45 14.40
C GLY A 77 11.48 -29.62 14.52
N LEU A 78 12.71 -29.39 15.01
CA LEU A 78 13.69 -30.47 15.22
C LEU A 78 13.35 -31.34 16.45
N SER A 79 12.38 -30.90 17.26
CA SER A 79 11.93 -31.59 18.47
C SER A 79 10.45 -31.28 18.73
N PRO A 80 9.72 -32.15 19.45
CA PRO A 80 8.29 -31.96 19.77
C PRO A 80 7.96 -30.62 20.44
N THR A 81 8.90 -30.10 21.24
CA THR A 81 8.74 -28.86 21.99
C THR A 81 9.06 -27.60 21.18
N GLN A 82 9.68 -27.71 20.00
CA GLN A 82 10.10 -26.56 19.22
C GLN A 82 8.96 -26.07 18.30
N GLU A 83 8.58 -24.79 18.43
CA GLU A 83 7.62 -24.19 17.52
C GLU A 83 8.18 -24.11 16.08
N PRO A 84 7.42 -24.53 15.06
CA PRO A 84 7.80 -24.39 13.65
C PRO A 84 7.93 -22.93 13.22
N TYR A 85 8.54 -22.71 12.05
CA TYR A 85 8.60 -21.38 11.44
C TYR A 85 7.20 -20.76 11.29
N ARG A 86 7.09 -19.47 11.63
CA ARG A 86 5.86 -18.70 11.45
C ARG A 86 5.98 -17.80 10.24
N ARG A 87 4.92 -17.76 9.43
CA ARG A 87 4.86 -16.90 8.24
C ARG A 87 5.14 -15.45 8.60
N LYS A 88 6.03 -14.82 7.85
CA LYS A 88 6.33 -13.39 7.98
C LYS A 88 5.55 -12.59 6.95
N THR A 89 5.04 -11.42 7.35
CA THR A 89 4.30 -10.51 6.47
C THR A 89 4.92 -9.12 6.51
N VAL A 90 4.98 -8.46 5.36
CA VAL A 90 5.54 -7.13 5.22
C VAL A 90 4.45 -6.07 5.39
N PHE A 91 4.68 -5.10 6.27
CA PHE A 91 3.81 -3.93 6.41
C PHE A 91 4.45 -2.71 5.76
N PHE A 92 3.75 -2.13 4.79
CA PHE A 92 4.17 -0.90 4.13
C PHE A 92 3.62 0.32 4.85
N ASN A 93 4.39 1.40 4.79
CA ASN A 93 4.01 2.73 5.24
C ASN A 93 4.25 3.73 4.13
N GLN A 94 3.36 4.70 4.02
CA GLN A 94 3.58 5.88 3.20
C GLN A 94 4.27 6.95 4.04
N ILE A 95 5.39 7.48 3.54
CA ILE A 95 6.12 8.59 4.14
C ILE A 95 6.04 9.77 3.18
N ILE A 96 5.71 10.95 3.68
CA ILE A 96 5.74 12.18 2.89
C ILE A 96 7.09 12.85 3.14
N ASP A 97 7.87 13.04 2.09
CA ASP A 97 9.07 13.85 2.17
C ASP A 97 8.68 15.32 2.32
N LYS A 98 8.96 15.90 3.50
CA LYS A 98 8.62 17.29 3.84
C LYS A 98 9.28 18.32 2.92
N LYS A 99 10.39 17.96 2.25
CA LYS A 99 11.12 18.88 1.35
C LYS A 99 10.50 18.93 -0.04
N THR A 100 10.02 17.79 -0.54
CA THR A 100 9.54 17.66 -1.92
C THR A 100 8.03 17.47 -2.02
N GLY A 101 7.33 17.30 -0.89
CA GLY A 101 5.90 16.94 -0.85
C GLY A 101 5.61 15.54 -1.40
N THR A 102 6.64 14.75 -1.71
CA THR A 102 6.52 13.48 -2.42
C THR A 102 6.08 12.36 -1.49
N LYS A 103 5.10 11.58 -1.92
CA LYS A 103 4.65 10.36 -1.24
C LYS A 103 5.57 9.20 -1.60
N LEU A 104 6.41 8.77 -0.67
CA LEU A 104 7.31 7.64 -0.79
C LEU A 104 6.75 6.42 -0.06
N VAL A 105 7.15 5.23 -0.49
CA VAL A 105 6.82 3.97 0.19
C VAL A 105 8.03 3.49 0.97
N ASN A 106 7.82 3.06 2.21
CA ASN A 106 8.85 2.43 3.03
C ASN A 106 8.29 1.20 3.74
N VAL A 107 9.16 0.23 4.01
CA VAL A 107 8.81 -0.93 4.83
C VAL A 107 8.81 -0.49 6.30
N LYS A 108 7.64 -0.56 6.95
CA LYS A 108 7.48 -0.19 8.36
C LYS A 108 8.11 -1.23 9.28
N ARG A 109 7.74 -2.49 9.04
CA ARG A 109 8.11 -3.64 9.86
C ARG A 109 7.78 -4.93 9.12
N ILE A 110 8.49 -5.98 9.50
CA ILE A 110 8.12 -7.35 9.20
C ILE A 110 7.38 -7.88 10.42
N GLY A 111 6.12 -8.27 10.25
CA GLY A 111 5.33 -8.92 11.30
C GLY A 111 5.30 -10.43 11.10
N VAL A 112 4.75 -11.12 12.08
CA VAL A 112 4.48 -12.56 12.03
C VAL A 112 2.97 -12.78 12.00
N ASP A 113 2.56 -13.79 11.25
CA ASP A 113 1.18 -14.25 11.20
C ASP A 113 0.93 -15.18 12.40
N ASN A 114 -0.09 -14.85 13.20
CA ASN A 114 -0.48 -15.61 14.39
C ASN A 114 -1.50 -16.71 14.09
N SER A 115 -1.81 -16.97 12.82
CA SER A 115 -2.71 -18.06 12.42
C SER A 115 -2.21 -19.43 12.89
N ASP A 116 -3.14 -20.36 13.08
CA ASP A 116 -2.84 -21.70 13.59
C ASP A 116 -1.91 -22.49 12.66
N PHE A 117 -1.10 -23.36 13.26
CA PHE A 117 -0.21 -24.27 12.53
C PHE A 117 -0.98 -25.43 11.91
N LYS A 118 -0.46 -25.95 10.80
CA LYS A 118 -1.03 -27.15 10.17
C LYS A 118 -0.54 -28.40 10.91
N ILE A 119 -1.45 -29.14 11.51
CA ILE A 119 -1.13 -30.39 12.23
C ILE A 119 -1.39 -31.57 11.29
N VAL A 120 -0.40 -32.46 11.14
CA VAL A 120 -0.50 -33.65 10.29
C VAL A 120 -0.10 -34.88 11.11
N TYR A 121 -0.87 -35.96 11.00
CA TYR A 121 -0.56 -37.22 11.67
C TYR A 121 0.52 -37.99 10.89
N GLN A 122 1.69 -38.16 11.50
CA GLN A 122 2.85 -38.87 10.95
C GLN A 122 3.61 -39.58 12.08
N PRO A 123 3.22 -40.82 12.45
CA PRO A 123 3.77 -41.52 13.61
C PRO A 123 5.25 -41.92 13.47
N ASN A 124 5.78 -41.95 12.24
CA ASN A 124 7.18 -42.32 11.97
C ASN A 124 8.12 -41.10 11.84
N HIS A 125 7.65 -39.89 12.16
CA HIS A 125 8.44 -38.66 12.02
C HIS A 125 9.21 -38.35 13.32
N PRO A 126 10.52 -37.99 13.27
CA PRO A 126 11.32 -37.71 14.48
C PRO A 126 10.83 -36.49 15.28
N ALA A 127 10.07 -35.62 14.64
CA ALA A 127 9.47 -34.43 15.23
C ALA A 127 8.01 -34.61 15.68
N ALA A 128 7.51 -35.85 15.73
CA ALA A 128 6.16 -36.13 16.16
C ALA A 128 6.02 -36.00 17.68
N ASP A 129 4.91 -35.42 18.14
CA ASP A 129 4.51 -35.44 19.54
C ASP A 129 4.21 -36.89 20.00
N GLU A 130 4.03 -37.12 21.31
CA GLU A 130 3.73 -38.44 21.89
C GLU A 130 2.52 -39.15 21.24
N ALA A 131 1.60 -38.38 20.65
CA ALA A 131 0.42 -38.85 19.95
C ALA A 131 0.62 -39.04 18.42
N GLY A 132 1.84 -38.88 17.89
CA GLY A 132 2.15 -39.08 16.47
C GLY A 132 1.83 -37.89 15.55
N TYR A 133 1.60 -36.70 16.10
CA TYR A 133 1.28 -35.49 15.33
C TYR A 133 2.50 -34.61 15.11
N VAL A 134 2.62 -34.04 13.91
CA VAL A 134 3.68 -33.10 13.51
C VAL A 134 3.06 -31.75 13.18
N LYS A 135 3.67 -30.68 13.71
CA LYS A 135 3.28 -29.29 13.42
C LYS A 135 4.09 -28.78 12.23
N TYR A 136 3.38 -28.28 11.22
CA TYR A 136 3.94 -27.61 10.06
C TYR A 136 3.69 -26.10 10.11
N PRO A 137 4.59 -25.29 9.52
CA PRO A 137 4.40 -23.86 9.32
C PRO A 137 3.07 -23.52 8.66
N ASN A 138 2.53 -22.34 8.99
CA ASN A 138 1.33 -21.77 8.38
C ASN A 138 1.63 -21.05 7.05
N VAL A 139 2.53 -21.62 6.23
CA VAL A 139 2.97 -21.03 4.95
C VAL A 139 2.49 -21.89 3.80
N ASP A 140 1.78 -21.30 2.85
CA ASP A 140 1.42 -21.96 1.59
C ASP A 140 2.39 -21.57 0.48
N ARG A 141 3.22 -22.52 0.04
CA ARG A 141 4.22 -22.29 -1.02
C ARG A 141 3.60 -21.82 -2.33
N MET A 142 2.41 -22.30 -2.68
CA MET A 142 1.75 -21.93 -3.93
C MET A 142 1.37 -20.44 -3.88
N MET A 143 0.75 -20.01 -2.79
CA MET A 143 0.35 -18.61 -2.59
C MET A 143 1.57 -17.69 -2.53
N GLU A 144 2.60 -18.04 -1.74
CA GLU A 144 3.82 -17.23 -1.65
C GLU A 144 4.56 -17.16 -3.00
N SER A 145 4.52 -18.21 -3.83
CA SER A 145 5.10 -18.17 -5.18
C SER A 145 4.32 -17.27 -6.14
N MET A 146 3.00 -17.19 -5.99
CA MET A 146 2.17 -16.25 -6.75
C MET A 146 2.47 -14.80 -6.33
N ASP A 147 2.56 -14.54 -5.03
CA ASP A 147 2.92 -13.23 -4.47
C ASP A 147 4.34 -12.81 -4.88
N MET A 148 5.28 -13.76 -4.96
CA MET A 148 6.63 -13.51 -5.46
C MET A 148 6.59 -13.00 -6.91
N ARG A 149 5.82 -13.65 -7.78
CA ARG A 149 5.67 -13.25 -9.18
C ARG A 149 5.01 -11.88 -9.32
N GLU A 150 4.05 -11.57 -8.45
CA GLU A 150 3.44 -10.24 -8.38
C GLU A 150 4.49 -9.18 -8.02
N ALA A 151 5.23 -9.40 -6.93
CA ALA A 151 6.27 -8.48 -6.46
C ALA A 151 7.39 -8.29 -7.50
N GLN A 152 7.78 -9.35 -8.22
CA GLN A 152 8.73 -9.29 -9.34
C GLN A 152 8.23 -8.39 -10.47
N ARG A 153 6.97 -8.55 -10.90
CA ARG A 153 6.38 -7.68 -11.94
C ARG A 153 6.35 -6.21 -11.50
N ASN A 154 6.04 -5.94 -10.23
CA ASN A 154 6.07 -4.57 -9.69
C ASN A 154 7.50 -4.01 -9.65
N TYR A 155 8.48 -4.83 -9.30
CA TYR A 155 9.89 -4.46 -9.32
C TYR A 155 10.36 -4.10 -10.74
N GLU A 156 10.02 -4.92 -11.74
CA GLU A 156 10.31 -4.67 -13.16
C GLU A 156 9.63 -3.41 -13.69
N ALA A 157 8.36 -3.18 -13.31
CA ALA A 157 7.63 -1.97 -13.68
C ALA A 157 8.31 -0.71 -13.12
N ASN A 158 8.79 -0.77 -11.87
CA ASN A 158 9.51 0.34 -11.24
C ASN A 158 10.87 0.60 -11.93
N ILE A 159 11.61 -0.45 -12.30
CA ILE A 159 12.86 -0.30 -13.08
C ILE A 159 12.57 0.36 -14.43
N THR A 160 11.56 -0.14 -15.15
CA THR A 160 11.16 0.43 -16.44
C THR A 160 10.82 1.92 -16.31
N ALA A 161 10.09 2.31 -15.26
CA ALA A 161 9.76 3.71 -15.01
C ALA A 161 11.01 4.58 -14.75
N ILE A 162 12.02 4.03 -14.04
CA ILE A 162 13.31 4.70 -13.81
C ILE A 162 14.05 4.89 -15.13
N GLU A 163 14.11 3.87 -15.98
CA GLU A 163 14.78 3.92 -17.28
C GLU A 163 14.14 4.96 -18.23
N ILE A 164 12.80 4.98 -18.31
CA ILE A 164 12.08 5.98 -19.09
C ILE A 164 12.40 7.39 -18.58
N THR A 165 12.37 7.59 -17.26
CA THR A 165 12.66 8.89 -16.66
C THR A 165 14.09 9.35 -16.94
N LYS A 166 15.06 8.44 -16.85
CA LYS A 166 16.47 8.73 -17.21
C LYS A 166 16.60 9.11 -18.68
N GLY A 167 16.00 8.33 -19.58
CA GLY A 167 16.02 8.64 -21.01
C GLY A 167 15.38 9.99 -21.36
N MET A 168 14.36 10.42 -20.62
CA MET A 168 13.80 11.77 -20.76
C MET A 168 14.77 12.86 -20.28
N MET A 169 15.48 12.63 -19.17
CA MET A 169 16.51 13.57 -18.69
C MET A 169 17.66 13.71 -19.69
N ASP A 170 18.16 12.59 -20.22
CA ASP A 170 19.27 12.57 -21.16
C ASP A 170 18.91 13.31 -22.46
N ARG A 171 17.73 13.03 -23.03
CA ARG A 171 17.22 13.77 -24.21
C ARG A 171 17.09 15.27 -23.95
N SER A 172 16.67 15.66 -22.74
CA SER A 172 16.60 17.07 -22.39
C SER A 172 17.98 17.73 -22.31
N LEU A 173 18.99 17.00 -21.83
CA LEU A 173 20.37 17.48 -21.78
C LEU A 173 20.98 17.57 -23.18
N ASP A 174 20.70 16.59 -24.05
CA ASP A 174 21.15 16.59 -25.44
C ASP A 174 20.59 17.79 -26.23
N LEU A 175 19.35 18.20 -25.98
CA LEU A 175 18.75 19.39 -26.60
C LEU A 175 19.38 20.71 -26.13
N MET A 176 20.04 20.72 -24.97
CA MET A 176 20.70 21.92 -24.40
C MET A 176 22.16 22.06 -24.87
N ARG A 177 22.64 21.14 -25.70
CA ARG A 177 24.03 21.04 -26.16
C ARG A 177 24.17 21.50 -27.60
#